data_AF-A0A5N7AVE6-F1
#
_entry.id   AF-A0A5N7AVE6-F1
#
_cell.length_a   1.000
_cell.length_b   1.000
_cell.length_c   1.000
_cell.angle_alpha   90.00
_cell.angle_beta   90.00
_cell.angle_gamma   90.00
#
_symmetry.space_group_name_H-M   'P 1'
#
loop_
_entity.id
_entity.type
_entity.pdbx_description
1 polymer ?
#
loop_
_entity_poly.entity_id
_entity_poly.type
_entity_poly.pdbx_seq_one_letter_code
_entity_poly.pdbx_strand_id
1 'polypeptide(L)'
;MIYRYGDNYANIGSASGSSAGKYLVQYSTARSLPPGLHLCNMAVKIHGNFCKKGFQGVISPPGVYGTLLARFRIENNGTDVAKVHALQNRTSLTCQGGDRPGVQAPSLSPAMMNASLSSQEPTRALQLTARVAPFNPPRNISDLPRVTRMLRAAGIHNGEYQPQVPNLTALGASVKKIVAGISTLPENTMHLQNGWTQLAPQVQGDYGKNYAMRLYVAYSGYLCLRASEALYPMYTPSGNQEVKLTLGPEEAYIVTFSSKPPLATKGFWSLTAYNSQKFLINNPLGRYSVGDRTELTYPDGIPVYGNQSSHDDGSFQVLIQPADTQPPANWTSK
;
A
#
# COMPACT_ATOMS: atom_id res chain seq x y z
N MET A 1 1.41 9.35 -1.40
CA MET A 1 2.27 9.74 -0.27
C MET A 1 1.74 9.10 0.99
N ILE A 2 2.66 8.60 1.80
CA ILE A 2 2.35 7.81 2.98
C ILE A 2 3.04 8.44 4.18
N TYR A 3 2.29 8.67 5.24
CA TYR A 3 2.83 9.22 6.47
C TYR A 3 3.76 8.20 7.13
N ARG A 4 4.71 8.64 7.98
CA ARG A 4 5.63 7.71 8.65
C ARG A 4 4.90 6.59 9.39
N TYR A 5 3.73 6.88 9.95
CA TYR A 5 2.89 5.90 10.63
C TYR A 5 2.02 5.04 9.69
N GLY A 6 2.23 5.06 8.38
CA GLY A 6 1.62 4.15 7.41
C GLY A 6 0.36 4.68 6.73
N ASP A 7 -0.20 5.81 7.16
CA ASP A 7 -1.40 6.39 6.54
C ASP A 7 -1.07 6.95 5.15
N ASN A 8 -1.61 6.32 4.10
CA ASN A 8 -1.72 6.86 2.76
C ASN A 8 -2.71 8.04 2.78
N TYR A 9 -2.19 9.26 2.86
CA TYR A 9 -3.01 10.46 3.03
C TYR A 9 -3.30 11.20 1.72
N ALA A 10 -2.51 10.94 0.66
CA ALA A 10 -2.65 11.61 -0.63
C ALA A 10 -2.22 10.68 -1.77
N ASN A 11 -3.03 10.58 -2.83
CA ASN A 11 -2.71 9.86 -4.06
C ASN A 11 -2.82 10.79 -5.26
N ILE A 12 -1.85 10.69 -6.16
CA ILE A 12 -1.84 11.39 -7.45
C ILE A 12 -1.68 10.33 -8.53
N GLY A 13 -2.44 10.43 -9.60
CA GLY A 13 -2.40 9.49 -10.72
C GLY A 13 -3.78 9.11 -11.23
N SER A 14 -3.77 8.11 -12.11
CA SER A 14 -4.92 7.67 -12.90
C SER A 14 -6.14 7.27 -12.08
N ALA A 15 -5.94 6.57 -10.96
CA ALA A 15 -7.03 6.13 -10.08
C ALA A 15 -7.73 7.31 -9.39
N SER A 16 -6.96 8.31 -8.94
CA SER A 16 -7.48 9.54 -8.34
C SER A 16 -8.02 10.57 -9.36
N GLY A 17 -7.87 10.32 -10.66
CA GLY A 17 -8.26 11.25 -11.72
C GLY A 17 -7.43 12.55 -11.81
N SER A 18 -6.33 12.65 -11.07
CA SER A 18 -5.48 13.84 -11.05
C SER A 18 -4.51 13.89 -12.24
N SER A 19 -4.19 15.11 -12.69
CA SER A 19 -3.31 15.36 -13.84
C SER A 19 -1.82 15.31 -13.45
N ALA A 20 -0.96 15.04 -14.44
CA ALA A 20 0.47 15.25 -14.27
C ALA A 20 0.79 16.75 -14.11
N GLY A 21 1.82 17.08 -13.33
CA GLY A 21 2.27 18.44 -13.15
C GLY A 21 3.00 18.67 -11.84
N LYS A 22 3.16 19.94 -11.45
CA LYS A 22 3.81 20.33 -10.21
C LYS A 22 2.81 20.31 -9.06
N TYR A 23 3.15 19.64 -7.97
CA TYR A 23 2.38 19.66 -6.73
C TYR A 23 3.26 20.22 -5.61
N LEU A 24 2.72 21.16 -4.83
CA LEU A 24 3.44 21.71 -3.69
C LEU A 24 3.24 20.78 -2.49
N VAL A 25 4.31 20.30 -1.87
CA VAL A 25 4.23 19.61 -0.58
C VAL A 25 4.51 20.63 0.51
N GLN A 26 3.52 20.89 1.36
CA GLN A 26 3.65 21.89 2.41
C GLN A 26 3.09 21.37 3.72
N TYR A 27 3.96 21.21 4.71
CA TYR A 27 3.55 21.03 6.09
C TYR A 27 3.22 22.39 6.70
N SER A 28 2.06 22.51 7.36
CA SER A 28 1.64 23.70 8.08
C SER A 28 1.08 23.31 9.44
N THR A 29 1.56 23.96 10.50
CA THR A 29 0.99 23.83 11.85
C THR A 29 -0.25 24.70 12.03
N ALA A 30 -0.36 25.78 11.25
CA ALA A 30 -1.59 26.56 11.13
C ALA A 30 -2.63 25.69 10.40
N ARG A 31 -3.77 25.45 11.07
CA ARG A 31 -4.85 24.52 10.66
C ARG A 31 -5.59 24.92 9.37
N SER A 32 -4.96 25.61 8.43
CA SER A 32 -5.60 26.11 7.21
C SER A 32 -6.02 24.99 6.27
N LEU A 33 -5.34 23.83 6.28
CA LEU A 33 -5.67 22.68 5.43
C LEU A 33 -5.58 21.35 6.17
N PRO A 34 -6.63 20.50 6.11
CA PRO A 34 -6.56 19.16 6.66
C PRO A 34 -5.55 18.31 5.86
N PRO A 35 -4.95 17.26 6.46
CA PRO A 35 -3.98 16.45 5.74
C PRO A 35 -4.59 15.73 4.54
N GLY A 36 -3.94 15.84 3.38
CA GLY A 36 -4.41 15.25 2.13
C GLY A 36 -3.97 16.01 0.88
N LEU A 37 -4.52 15.60 -0.27
CA LEU A 37 -4.37 16.27 -1.56
C LEU A 37 -5.49 17.31 -1.75
N HIS A 38 -5.13 18.52 -2.14
CA HIS A 38 -6.03 19.63 -2.43
C HIS A 38 -5.73 20.17 -3.83
N LEU A 39 -6.63 19.91 -4.78
CA LEU A 39 -6.45 20.30 -6.18
C LEU A 39 -6.92 21.74 -6.43
N CYS A 40 -6.23 22.46 -7.31
CA CYS A 40 -6.57 23.84 -7.67
C CYS A 40 -7.91 24.00 -8.40
N ASN A 41 -8.38 22.95 -9.06
CA ASN A 41 -9.65 22.92 -9.78
C ASN A 41 -10.85 22.56 -8.88
N MET A 42 -10.62 22.20 -7.62
CA MET A 42 -11.68 21.92 -6.65
C MET A 42 -12.08 23.21 -5.94
N ALA A 43 -13.38 23.37 -5.65
CA ALA A 43 -13.98 24.55 -4.99
C ALA A 43 -13.55 24.75 -3.51
N VAL A 44 -12.41 24.21 -3.10
CA VAL A 44 -11.82 24.47 -1.79
C VAL A 44 -11.22 25.87 -1.85
N LYS A 45 -11.63 26.75 -0.92
CA LYS A 45 -10.94 28.04 -0.70
C LYS A 45 -9.55 27.74 -0.13
N ILE A 46 -8.61 27.38 -0.98
CA ILE A 46 -7.25 27.14 -0.53
C ILE A 46 -6.57 28.50 -0.33
N HIS A 47 -6.18 28.79 0.90
CA HIS A 47 -5.47 30.01 1.23
C HIS A 47 -4.04 29.97 0.65
N GLY A 48 -3.82 30.61 -0.49
CA GLY A 48 -2.49 30.78 -1.07
C GLY A 48 -2.50 30.99 -2.58
N ASN A 49 -1.49 31.72 -3.09
CA ASN A 49 -1.40 32.03 -4.52
C ASN A 49 -0.68 30.95 -5.34
N PHE A 50 -0.50 29.73 -4.81
CA PHE A 50 0.31 28.68 -5.45
C PHE A 50 -0.35 28.13 -6.73
N CYS A 51 -1.68 28.09 -6.82
CA CYS A 51 -2.35 27.73 -8.08
C CYS A 51 -1.96 28.70 -9.21
N LYS A 52 -1.86 30.01 -8.92
CA LYS A 52 -1.39 31.02 -9.89
C LYS A 52 0.11 30.92 -10.18
N LYS A 53 0.88 30.16 -9.38
CA LYS A 53 2.31 29.86 -9.60
C LYS A 53 2.53 28.58 -10.42
N GLY A 54 1.49 28.02 -11.04
CA GLY A 54 1.60 26.87 -11.94
C GLY A 54 1.61 25.50 -11.26
N PHE A 55 1.22 25.43 -9.98
CA PHE A 55 0.97 24.15 -9.30
C PHE A 55 -0.43 23.63 -9.61
N GLN A 56 -0.57 22.31 -9.76
CA GLN A 56 -1.84 21.59 -9.94
C GLN A 56 -2.62 21.45 -8.62
N GLY A 57 -1.91 21.51 -7.49
CA GLY A 57 -2.48 21.41 -6.16
C GLY A 57 -1.42 21.46 -5.07
N VAL A 58 -1.88 21.37 -3.83
CA VAL A 58 -1.05 21.27 -2.63
C VAL A 58 -1.33 19.95 -1.92
N ILE A 59 -0.27 19.31 -1.44
CA ILE A 59 -0.32 18.14 -0.57
C ILE A 59 0.04 18.62 0.83
N SER A 60 -0.88 18.44 1.77
CA SER A 60 -0.71 18.78 3.18
C SER A 60 -0.38 17.51 3.98
N PRO A 61 0.88 17.28 4.39
CA PRO A 61 1.24 16.14 5.22
C PRO A 61 0.71 16.29 6.66
N PRO A 62 0.36 15.20 7.36
CA PRO A 62 -0.03 15.26 8.77
C PRO A 62 1.17 15.50 9.72
N GLY A 63 2.40 15.30 9.24
CA GLY A 63 3.65 15.52 9.97
C GLY A 63 4.82 15.70 9.02
N VAL A 64 6.01 15.93 9.57
CA VAL A 64 7.20 16.35 8.80
C VAL A 64 7.89 15.20 8.04
N TYR A 65 7.67 13.95 8.45
CA TYR A 65 8.25 12.77 7.82
C TYR A 65 7.21 11.98 7.03
N GLY A 66 7.60 11.49 5.86
CA GLY A 66 6.76 10.62 5.05
C GLY A 66 7.53 9.96 3.92
N THR A 67 6.85 9.05 3.24
CA THR A 67 7.34 8.29 2.10
C THR A 67 6.56 8.68 0.85
N LEU A 68 7.27 8.97 -0.23
CA LEU A 68 6.70 9.03 -1.57
C LEU A 68 6.95 7.70 -2.24
N LEU A 69 5.87 7.03 -2.64
CA LEU A 69 5.92 5.82 -3.47
C LEU A 69 5.33 6.18 -4.83
N ALA A 70 6.11 6.00 -5.89
CA ALA A 70 5.65 6.13 -7.27
C ALA A 70 5.55 4.74 -7.88
N ARG A 71 4.43 4.48 -8.58
CA ARG A 71 4.23 3.24 -9.35
C ARG A 71 3.95 3.64 -10.78
N PHE A 72 4.74 3.10 -11.71
CA PHE A 72 4.53 3.26 -13.13
C PHE A 72 4.10 1.91 -13.69
N ARG A 73 2.98 1.89 -14.41
CA ARG A 73 2.52 0.69 -15.10
C ARG A 73 3.40 0.45 -16.31
N ILE A 74 3.76 -0.82 -16.50
CA ILE A 74 4.26 -1.33 -17.77
C ILE A 74 3.17 -2.20 -18.43
N GLU A 75 3.05 -2.11 -19.74
CA GLU A 75 2.24 -2.95 -20.62
C GLU A 75 2.89 -4.29 -20.92
N ASN A 76 4.20 -4.42 -20.65
CA ASN A 76 4.98 -5.64 -20.88
C ASN A 76 4.95 -6.10 -22.36
N ASN A 77 4.94 -5.15 -23.29
CA ASN A 77 4.95 -5.40 -24.74
C ASN A 77 6.34 -5.20 -25.37
N GLY A 78 7.38 -5.09 -24.53
CA GLY A 78 8.77 -4.88 -24.95
C GLY A 78 9.12 -3.46 -25.41
N THR A 79 8.14 -2.56 -25.61
CA THR A 79 8.36 -1.22 -26.18
C THR A 79 8.12 -0.08 -25.20
N ASP A 80 7.54 -0.37 -24.05
CA ASP A 80 7.03 0.64 -23.11
C ASP A 80 7.97 0.92 -21.94
N VAL A 81 8.92 0.03 -21.65
CA VAL A 81 9.94 0.22 -20.59
C VAL A 81 10.74 1.51 -20.82
N ALA A 82 11.17 1.78 -22.05
CA ALA A 82 11.90 3.02 -22.37
C ALA A 82 11.04 4.27 -22.12
N LYS A 83 9.73 4.20 -22.41
CA LYS A 83 8.77 5.29 -22.13
C LYS A 83 8.59 5.49 -20.62
N VAL A 84 8.49 4.40 -19.86
CA VAL A 84 8.41 4.45 -18.39
C VAL A 84 9.66 5.05 -17.78
N HIS A 85 10.86 4.65 -18.24
CA HIS A 85 12.12 5.25 -17.81
C HIS A 85 12.17 6.75 -18.11
N ALA A 86 11.68 7.18 -19.28
CA ALA A 86 11.59 8.60 -19.60
C ALA A 86 10.65 9.37 -18.64
N LEU A 87 9.55 8.77 -18.20
CA LEU A 87 8.66 9.35 -17.19
C LEU A 87 9.31 9.41 -15.80
N GLN A 88 10.02 8.35 -15.41
CA GLN A 88 10.77 8.30 -14.15
C GLN A 88 11.85 9.39 -14.11
N ASN A 89 12.62 9.56 -15.20
CA ASN A 89 13.66 10.59 -15.32
C ASN A 89 13.11 12.02 -15.25
N ARG A 90 11.83 12.22 -15.59
CA ARG A 90 11.13 13.52 -15.50
C ARG A 90 10.41 13.73 -14.17
N THR A 91 10.51 12.79 -13.23
CA THR A 91 9.93 12.89 -11.90
C THR A 91 10.99 13.36 -10.92
N SER A 92 10.72 14.46 -10.22
CA SER A 92 11.68 15.05 -9.28
C SER A 92 10.98 15.64 -8.06
N LEU A 93 11.65 15.60 -6.91
CA LEU A 93 11.28 16.36 -5.72
C LEU A 93 12.30 17.46 -5.48
N THR A 94 11.88 18.72 -5.58
CA THR A 94 12.76 19.89 -5.42
C THR A 94 12.31 20.74 -4.23
N CYS A 95 13.24 21.15 -3.38
CA CYS A 95 12.96 22.12 -2.32
C CYS A 95 12.63 23.49 -2.96
N GLN A 96 11.47 24.05 -2.63
CA GLN A 96 11.16 25.44 -2.95
C GLN A 96 11.79 26.31 -1.85
N GLY A 97 12.72 27.19 -2.21
CA GLY A 97 13.32 28.13 -1.25
C GLY A 97 12.30 29.07 -0.61
N GLY A 98 12.68 29.72 0.49
CA GLY A 98 11.85 30.68 1.23
C GLY A 98 11.99 30.54 2.74
N ASP A 99 11.48 31.52 3.48
CA ASP A 99 11.41 31.46 4.94
C ASP A 99 10.65 30.20 5.38
N ARG A 100 11.21 29.50 6.38
CA ARG A 100 10.64 28.29 6.96
C ARG A 100 10.12 28.57 8.38
N PRO A 101 9.10 29.41 8.57
CA PRO A 101 8.52 29.59 9.89
C PRO A 101 7.83 28.29 10.29
N GLY A 102 8.38 27.55 11.27
CA GLY A 102 7.82 26.29 11.72
C GLY A 102 8.80 25.37 12.47
N VAL A 103 8.29 24.22 12.92
CA VAL A 103 9.08 23.19 13.61
C VAL A 103 10.17 22.66 12.69
N GLN A 104 11.44 22.90 13.07
CA GLN A 104 12.59 22.28 12.43
C GLN A 104 12.75 20.88 13.01
N ALA A 105 12.35 19.88 12.24
CA ALA A 105 12.66 18.50 12.56
C ALA A 105 14.08 18.14 12.07
N PRO A 106 14.82 17.29 12.78
CA PRO A 106 16.11 16.82 12.31
C PRO A 106 15.96 16.07 10.98
N SER A 107 17.03 16.01 10.18
CA SER A 107 17.00 15.19 8.97
C SER A 107 16.93 13.70 9.35
N LEU A 108 16.13 12.92 8.60
CA LEU A 108 16.17 11.46 8.69
C LEU A 108 17.53 10.97 8.21
N SER A 109 18.39 10.59 9.17
CA SER A 109 19.74 10.11 8.92
C SER A 109 19.92 8.68 9.42
N PRO A 110 20.91 7.91 8.91
CA PRO A 110 21.26 6.62 9.49
C PRO A 110 21.55 6.70 11.00
N ALA A 111 22.14 7.80 11.46
CA ALA A 111 22.38 8.05 12.88
C ALA A 111 21.07 8.15 13.68
N MET A 112 20.10 8.92 13.19
CA MET A 112 18.77 9.01 13.80
C MET A 112 18.08 7.64 13.83
N MET A 113 18.18 6.89 12.73
CA MET A 113 17.41 5.66 12.49
C MET A 113 18.00 4.41 13.13
N ASN A 114 19.32 4.36 13.38
CA ASN A 114 19.98 3.11 13.77
C ASN A 114 21.09 3.28 14.82
N ALA A 115 21.82 4.39 14.84
CA ALA A 115 22.97 4.53 15.74
C ALA A 115 22.55 4.46 17.21
N SER A 116 23.28 3.70 18.03
CA SER A 116 23.05 3.56 19.48
C SER A 116 21.67 3.01 19.88
N LEU A 117 20.96 2.35 18.95
CA LEU A 117 19.75 1.62 19.29
C LEU A 117 20.09 0.19 19.73
N SER A 118 19.25 -0.38 20.60
CA SER A 118 19.36 -1.76 21.05
C SER A 118 19.26 -2.75 19.87
N SER A 119 19.94 -3.89 19.99
CA SER A 119 19.75 -5.02 19.08
C SER A 119 18.46 -5.80 19.34
N GLN A 120 17.83 -5.63 20.51
CA GLN A 120 16.55 -6.25 20.84
C GLN A 120 15.40 -5.46 20.20
N GLU A 121 14.64 -6.12 19.33
CA GLU A 121 13.62 -5.46 18.49
C GLU A 121 12.60 -4.62 19.27
N PRO A 122 11.98 -5.10 20.38
CA PRO A 122 11.00 -4.30 21.11
C PRO A 122 11.61 -3.03 21.73
N THR A 123 12.81 -3.14 22.30
CA THR A 123 13.54 -2.00 22.87
C THR A 123 13.95 -1.02 21.77
N ARG A 124 14.45 -1.53 20.64
CA ARG A 124 14.81 -0.74 19.46
C ARG A 124 13.62 0.07 18.95
N ALA A 125 12.44 -0.55 18.87
CA ALA A 125 11.22 0.10 18.42
C ALA A 125 10.83 1.28 19.33
N LEU A 126 10.90 1.13 20.64
CA LEU A 126 10.58 2.21 21.59
C LEU A 126 11.62 3.33 21.57
N GLN A 127 12.91 3.00 21.49
CA GLN A 127 13.98 4.00 21.35
C GLN A 127 13.86 4.79 20.04
N LEU A 128 13.59 4.12 18.92
CA LEU A 128 13.37 4.80 17.64
C LEU A 128 12.11 5.67 17.70
N THR A 129 11.03 5.17 18.31
CA THR A 129 9.79 5.93 18.52
C THR A 129 10.06 7.20 19.32
N ALA A 130 10.85 7.11 20.39
CA ALA A 130 11.20 8.27 21.20
C ALA A 130 11.90 9.36 20.40
N ARG A 131 12.86 9.01 19.53
CA ARG A 131 13.59 9.97 18.69
C ARG A 131 12.70 10.72 17.70
N VAL A 132 11.66 10.07 17.17
CA VAL A 132 10.81 10.64 16.11
C VAL A 132 9.54 11.29 16.67
N ALA A 133 9.02 10.84 17.82
CA ALA A 133 7.74 11.26 18.37
C ALA A 133 7.58 12.80 18.53
N PRO A 134 8.60 13.57 18.95
CA PRO A 134 8.49 15.03 19.07
C PRO A 134 8.13 15.74 17.76
N PHE A 135 8.44 15.12 16.61
CA PHE A 135 8.28 15.70 15.29
C PHE A 135 7.20 15.00 14.45
N ASN A 136 6.55 13.97 15.01
CA ASN A 136 5.69 13.07 14.27
C ASN A 136 4.35 12.88 15.01
N PRO A 137 3.43 13.88 14.94
CA PRO A 137 2.15 13.84 15.64
C PRO A 137 1.22 12.73 15.11
N PRO A 138 0.13 12.37 15.80
CA PRO A 138 -0.84 11.43 15.25
C PRO A 138 -1.50 11.97 13.98
N ARG A 139 -1.90 11.05 13.10
CA ARG A 139 -2.66 11.32 11.86
C ARG A 139 -3.88 12.22 12.09
N ASN A 140 -4.54 12.07 13.22
CA ASN A 140 -5.59 12.96 13.69
C ASN A 140 -5.07 13.75 14.90
N ILE A 141 -4.82 15.05 14.69
CA ILE A 141 -4.22 15.91 15.71
C ILE A 141 -5.09 16.06 16.96
N SER A 142 -6.40 15.85 16.84
CA SER A 142 -7.31 15.87 18.00
C SER A 142 -6.98 14.76 19.02
N ASP A 143 -6.25 13.73 18.61
CA ASP A 143 -5.89 12.59 19.46
C ASP A 143 -4.52 12.76 20.14
N LEU A 144 -3.82 13.88 19.89
CA LEU A 144 -2.51 14.17 20.46
C LEU A 144 -2.47 14.00 21.99
N PRO A 145 -3.46 14.47 22.79
CA PRO A 145 -3.43 14.26 24.23
C PRO A 145 -3.45 12.78 24.64
N ARG A 146 -4.22 11.94 23.93
CA ARG A 146 -4.27 10.50 24.19
C ARG A 146 -2.94 9.84 23.85
N VAL A 147 -2.39 10.13 22.67
CA VAL A 147 -1.11 9.56 22.22
C VAL A 147 0.03 9.96 23.15
N THR A 148 0.10 11.22 23.55
CA THR A 148 1.10 11.70 24.53
C THR A 148 1.00 10.94 25.85
N ARG A 149 -0.20 10.69 26.38
CA ARG A 149 -0.38 9.87 27.58
C ARG A 149 0.11 8.44 27.39
N MET A 150 -0.20 7.80 26.26
CA MET A 150 0.24 6.44 25.96
C MET A 150 1.76 6.34 25.82
N LEU A 151 2.39 7.28 25.12
CA LEU A 151 3.85 7.35 24.99
C LEU A 151 4.52 7.53 26.35
N ARG A 152 4.02 8.44 27.19
CA ARG A 152 4.54 8.64 28.55
C ARG A 152 4.41 7.37 29.41
N ALA A 153 3.25 6.71 29.37
CA ALA A 153 3.04 5.44 30.08
C ALA A 153 3.97 4.33 29.57
N ALA A 154 4.36 4.37 28.30
CA ALA A 154 5.35 3.48 27.72
C ALA A 154 6.81 3.91 28.00
N GLY A 155 7.03 4.95 28.81
CA GLY A 155 8.37 5.47 29.13
C GLY A 155 8.98 6.40 28.08
N ILE A 156 8.19 6.89 27.13
CA ILE A 156 8.66 7.80 26.07
C ILE A 156 8.30 9.25 26.42
N HIS A 157 9.31 10.09 26.62
CA HIS A 157 9.15 11.54 26.80
C HIS A 157 10.43 12.28 26.41
N ASN A 158 10.30 13.53 25.97
CA ASN A 158 11.42 14.41 25.63
C ASN A 158 12.46 13.84 24.64
N GLY A 159 12.03 12.99 23.69
CA GLY A 159 12.93 12.40 22.71
C GLY A 159 13.64 11.12 23.17
N GLU A 160 13.40 10.70 24.41
CA GLU A 160 14.07 9.57 25.05
C GLU A 160 13.10 8.47 25.47
N TYR A 161 13.64 7.24 25.57
CA TYR A 161 12.93 6.08 26.08
C TYR A 161 13.57 5.64 27.41
N GLN A 162 12.77 5.62 28.47
CA GLN A 162 13.13 5.13 29.79
C GLN A 162 12.35 3.83 30.07
N PRO A 163 13.02 2.67 30.18
CA PRO A 163 12.36 1.39 30.41
C PRO A 163 11.44 1.41 31.64
N GLN A 164 10.19 0.97 31.44
CA GLN A 164 9.19 0.85 32.51
C GLN A 164 9.13 -0.58 33.09
N VAL A 165 9.73 -1.54 32.37
CA VAL A 165 9.83 -2.94 32.78
C VAL A 165 11.24 -3.45 32.47
N PRO A 166 11.75 -4.45 33.21
CA PRO A 166 13.12 -4.95 33.01
C PRO A 166 13.37 -5.62 31.65
N ASN A 167 12.35 -6.23 31.04
CA ASN A 167 12.48 -6.97 29.79
C ASN A 167 11.19 -6.92 28.97
N LEU A 168 11.30 -6.61 27.67
CA LEU A 168 10.18 -6.49 26.73
C LEU A 168 9.94 -7.73 25.87
N THR A 169 10.76 -8.79 26.00
CA THR A 169 10.70 -9.98 25.13
C THR A 169 9.31 -10.63 25.14
N ALA A 170 8.72 -10.85 26.32
CA ALA A 170 7.38 -11.41 26.44
C ALA A 170 6.31 -10.51 25.82
N LEU A 171 6.46 -9.18 25.94
CA LEU A 171 5.56 -8.21 25.30
C LEU A 171 5.68 -8.29 23.78
N GLY A 172 6.90 -8.34 23.24
CA GLY A 172 7.13 -8.49 21.80
C GLY A 172 6.52 -9.77 21.22
N ALA A 173 6.60 -10.88 21.94
CA ALA A 173 5.93 -12.13 21.55
C ALA A 173 4.40 -11.99 21.54
N SER A 174 3.83 -11.30 22.53
CA SER A 174 2.39 -11.03 22.61
C SER A 174 1.90 -10.10 21.49
N VAL A 175 2.70 -9.10 21.07
CA VAL A 175 2.34 -8.21 19.96
C VAL A 175 2.09 -9.00 18.67
N LYS A 176 2.92 -9.99 18.35
CA LYS A 176 2.74 -10.83 17.14
C LYS A 176 1.40 -11.57 17.17
N LYS A 177 1.01 -12.10 18.33
CA LYS A 177 -0.28 -12.79 18.51
C LYS A 177 -1.46 -11.81 18.37
N ILE A 178 -1.35 -10.62 18.96
CA ILE A 178 -2.35 -9.56 18.84
C ILE A 178 -2.54 -9.16 17.38
N VAL A 179 -1.44 -8.92 16.65
CA VAL A 179 -1.44 -8.56 15.23
C VAL A 179 -2.22 -9.58 14.38
N ALA A 180 -1.98 -10.87 14.60
CA ALA A 180 -2.68 -11.93 13.87
C ALA A 180 -4.20 -11.88 14.08
N GLY A 181 -4.66 -11.55 15.29
CA GLY A 181 -6.08 -11.43 15.61
C GLY A 181 -6.76 -10.16 15.08
N ILE A 182 -6.02 -9.08 14.81
CA ILE A 182 -6.61 -7.81 14.35
C ILE A 182 -7.29 -7.97 13.00
N SER A 183 -6.66 -8.65 12.04
CA SER A 183 -7.21 -8.81 10.69
C SER A 183 -8.41 -9.75 10.63
N THR A 184 -8.58 -10.63 11.61
CA THR A 184 -9.68 -11.60 11.61
C THR A 184 -10.97 -11.04 12.21
N LEU A 185 -10.93 -9.82 12.78
CA LEU A 185 -12.11 -9.16 13.30
C LEU A 185 -13.09 -8.85 12.14
N PRO A 186 -14.41 -9.11 12.30
CA PRO A 186 -15.40 -8.95 11.22
C PRO A 186 -15.43 -7.55 10.59
N GLU A 187 -15.12 -6.50 11.35
CA GLU A 187 -15.07 -5.13 10.85
C GLU A 187 -13.81 -4.80 10.02
N ASN A 188 -12.77 -5.64 10.10
CA ASN A 188 -11.48 -5.45 9.43
C ASN A 188 -11.29 -6.36 8.21
N THR A 189 -12.09 -7.43 8.08
CA THR A 189 -12.04 -8.37 6.97
C THR A 189 -13.33 -8.36 6.16
N MET A 190 -13.21 -8.69 4.88
CA MET A 190 -14.32 -8.91 3.98
C MET A 190 -14.16 -10.29 3.34
N HIS A 191 -15.13 -11.17 3.58
CA HIS A 191 -15.21 -12.47 2.94
C HIS A 191 -15.86 -12.32 1.56
N LEU A 192 -15.11 -12.70 0.52
CA LEU A 192 -15.51 -12.58 -0.89
C LEU A 192 -16.07 -13.90 -1.45
N GLN A 193 -16.46 -14.83 -0.55
CA GLN A 193 -16.89 -16.20 -0.86
C GLN A 193 -15.77 -17.06 -1.47
N ASN A 194 -16.02 -18.36 -1.65
CA ASN A 194 -15.11 -19.31 -2.29
C ASN A 194 -13.67 -19.30 -1.72
N GLY A 195 -13.55 -19.04 -0.42
CA GLY A 195 -12.27 -18.95 0.27
C GLY A 195 -11.45 -17.68 -0.02
N TRP A 196 -11.98 -16.69 -0.73
CA TRP A 196 -11.31 -15.40 -0.93
C TRP A 196 -11.65 -14.42 0.19
N THR A 197 -10.64 -13.66 0.64
CA THR A 197 -10.82 -12.56 1.60
C THR A 197 -10.01 -11.34 1.20
N GLN A 198 -10.35 -10.20 1.76
CA GLN A 198 -9.53 -8.98 1.70
C GLN A 198 -9.73 -8.16 2.97
N LEU A 199 -8.90 -7.13 3.16
CA LEU A 199 -9.21 -6.11 4.17
C LEU A 199 -10.50 -5.38 3.82
N ALA A 200 -11.31 -5.09 4.82
CA ALA A 200 -12.51 -4.31 4.60
C ALA A 200 -12.13 -2.89 4.10
N PRO A 201 -12.77 -2.37 3.03
CA PRO A 201 -12.34 -1.13 2.36
C PRO A 201 -12.14 0.08 3.29
N GLN A 202 -12.97 0.21 4.33
CA GLN A 202 -12.97 1.32 5.29
C GLN A 202 -11.76 1.34 6.23
N VAL A 203 -11.03 0.22 6.37
CA VAL A 203 -9.85 0.13 7.23
C VAL A 203 -8.54 0.05 6.45
N GLN A 204 -8.59 0.32 5.15
CA GLN A 204 -7.46 0.16 4.23
C GLN A 204 -6.79 1.52 3.93
N GLY A 205 -5.49 1.62 4.19
CA GLY A 205 -4.63 2.70 3.72
C GLY A 205 -4.68 4.02 4.50
N ASP A 206 -5.79 4.47 5.08
CA ASP A 206 -5.82 5.65 5.98
C ASP A 206 -6.53 5.30 7.30
N TYR A 207 -5.76 5.18 8.38
CA TYR A 207 -6.23 4.55 9.60
C TYR A 207 -6.81 5.55 10.60
N GLY A 208 -6.46 6.84 10.49
CA GLY A 208 -6.93 7.86 11.42
C GLY A 208 -6.58 7.52 12.88
N LYS A 209 -7.61 7.18 13.68
CA LYS A 209 -7.50 6.73 15.09
C LYS A 209 -7.51 5.20 15.27
N ASN A 210 -7.62 4.42 14.20
CA ASN A 210 -7.56 2.96 14.24
C ASN A 210 -6.09 2.49 14.36
N TYR A 211 -5.51 2.65 15.55
CA TYR A 211 -4.12 2.24 15.83
C TYR A 211 -3.91 0.74 15.72
N ALA A 212 -4.94 -0.08 15.94
CA ALA A 212 -4.88 -1.52 15.78
C ALA A 212 -4.61 -1.88 14.31
N MET A 213 -5.39 -1.35 13.37
CA MET A 213 -5.16 -1.60 11.94
C MET A 213 -3.84 -1.00 11.45
N ARG A 214 -3.43 0.15 12.01
CA ARG A 214 -2.11 0.71 11.74
C ARG A 214 -0.97 -0.23 12.18
N LEU A 215 -1.07 -0.81 13.38
CA LEU A 215 -0.12 -1.80 13.88
C LEU A 215 -0.13 -3.05 12.99
N TYR A 216 -1.31 -3.56 12.66
CA TYR A 216 -1.46 -4.74 11.81
C TYR A 216 -0.78 -4.56 10.45
N VAL A 217 -1.03 -3.45 9.75
CA VAL A 217 -0.43 -3.21 8.43
C VAL A 217 1.08 -2.97 8.51
N ALA A 218 1.58 -2.35 9.59
CA ALA A 218 3.02 -2.22 9.80
C ALA A 218 3.74 -3.59 9.88
N TYR A 219 3.06 -4.64 10.34
CA TYR A 219 3.58 -6.02 10.38
C TYR A 219 3.32 -6.81 9.09
N SER A 220 2.14 -6.67 8.48
CA SER A 220 1.69 -7.56 7.39
C SER A 220 1.99 -7.04 5.98
N GLY A 221 2.16 -5.72 5.79
CA GLY A 221 2.37 -5.13 4.47
C GLY A 221 2.41 -3.61 4.49
N TYR A 222 3.53 -3.04 4.95
CA TYR A 222 3.71 -1.59 5.03
C TYR A 222 3.47 -0.92 3.67
N LEU A 223 2.99 0.33 3.68
CA LEU A 223 2.59 1.11 2.50
C LEU A 223 1.31 0.63 1.79
N CYS A 224 0.41 -0.02 2.53
CA CYS A 224 -0.93 -0.36 2.02
C CYS A 224 -1.63 0.86 1.41
N LEU A 225 -2.16 0.70 0.20
CA LEU A 225 -2.92 1.74 -0.49
C LEU A 225 -4.36 1.77 0.04
N ARG A 226 -5.06 2.90 -0.14
CA ARG A 226 -6.51 2.97 0.12
C ARG A 226 -7.27 2.08 -0.87
N ALA A 227 -8.45 1.61 -0.47
CA ALA A 227 -9.34 0.81 -1.31
C ALA A 227 -9.77 1.53 -2.61
N SER A 228 -9.75 2.87 -2.62
CA SER A 228 -9.99 3.68 -3.83
C SER A 228 -8.87 3.58 -4.87
N GLU A 229 -7.69 3.08 -4.50
CA GLU A 229 -6.54 2.95 -5.39
C GLU A 229 -6.29 1.51 -5.81
N ALA A 230 -6.42 0.56 -4.86
CA ALA A 230 -6.20 -0.85 -5.11
C ALA A 230 -6.92 -1.71 -4.06
N LEU A 231 -7.48 -2.82 -4.53
CA LEU A 231 -7.96 -3.93 -3.72
C LEU A 231 -7.03 -5.13 -3.91
N TYR A 232 -6.83 -5.92 -2.85
CA TYR A 232 -5.99 -7.11 -2.88
C TYR A 232 -6.74 -8.32 -2.30
N PRO A 233 -7.72 -8.88 -3.04
CA PRO A 233 -8.25 -10.20 -2.72
C PRO A 233 -7.14 -11.25 -2.64
N MET A 234 -7.15 -12.02 -1.57
CA MET A 234 -6.25 -13.14 -1.34
C MET A 234 -7.07 -14.41 -1.11
N TYR A 235 -6.61 -15.51 -1.67
CA TYR A 235 -7.21 -16.81 -1.40
C TYR A 235 -6.76 -17.27 0.00
N THR A 236 -7.69 -17.28 0.95
CA THR A 236 -7.54 -17.70 2.36
C THR A 236 -8.73 -18.53 2.83
N PRO A 237 -8.86 -19.80 2.38
CA PRO A 237 -10.05 -20.62 2.63
C PRO A 237 -10.30 -20.90 4.11
N SER A 238 -9.25 -20.90 4.94
CA SER A 238 -9.35 -21.08 6.40
C SER A 238 -9.57 -19.77 7.17
N GLY A 239 -9.63 -18.62 6.49
CA GLY A 239 -9.67 -17.30 7.13
C GLY A 239 -8.34 -16.87 7.78
N ASN A 240 -7.33 -17.76 7.77
CA ASN A 240 -5.99 -17.47 8.27
C ASN A 240 -5.09 -16.95 7.14
N GLN A 241 -4.12 -16.10 7.49
CA GLN A 241 -3.18 -15.50 6.52
C GLN A 241 -2.14 -16.49 5.96
N GLU A 242 -2.01 -17.65 6.59
CA GLU A 242 -1.13 -18.72 6.15
C GLU A 242 -1.92 -19.75 5.35
N VAL A 243 -1.84 -19.61 4.03
CA VAL A 243 -2.37 -20.57 3.09
C VAL A 243 -1.20 -21.20 2.39
N LYS A 244 -1.16 -22.52 2.44
CA LYS A 244 -0.19 -23.32 1.71
C LYS A 244 -0.99 -24.09 0.66
N LEU A 245 -1.06 -23.51 -0.53
CA LEU A 245 -1.39 -24.28 -1.72
C LEU A 245 -0.20 -25.17 -2.03
N THR A 246 -0.46 -26.43 -2.37
CA THR A 246 0.55 -27.42 -2.76
C THR A 246 0.16 -27.98 -4.10
N LEU A 247 1.12 -28.02 -5.01
CA LEU A 247 0.90 -28.50 -6.37
C LEU A 247 1.94 -29.59 -6.68
N GLY A 248 1.47 -30.81 -6.90
CA GLY A 248 2.28 -31.91 -7.40
C GLY A 248 2.63 -31.77 -8.89
N PRO A 249 3.52 -32.63 -9.43
CA PRO A 249 3.96 -32.57 -10.84
C PRO A 249 2.85 -32.73 -11.88
N GLU A 250 1.79 -33.47 -11.54
CA GLU A 250 0.64 -33.74 -12.42
C GLU A 250 -0.65 -33.08 -11.92
N GLU A 251 -0.52 -32.10 -11.01
CA GLU A 251 -1.66 -31.36 -10.49
C GLU A 251 -1.74 -29.97 -11.12
N ALA A 252 -2.96 -29.45 -11.19
CA ALA A 252 -3.23 -28.09 -11.63
C ALA A 252 -4.28 -27.44 -10.74
N TYR A 253 -4.17 -26.12 -10.57
CA TYR A 253 -5.28 -25.30 -10.10
C TYR A 253 -5.94 -24.60 -11.27
N ILE A 254 -7.27 -24.59 -11.26
CA ILE A 254 -8.09 -23.78 -12.16
C ILE A 254 -8.76 -22.69 -11.34
N VAL A 255 -8.47 -21.44 -11.68
CA VAL A 255 -9.17 -20.27 -11.12
C VAL A 255 -10.23 -19.84 -12.12
N THR A 256 -11.50 -20.03 -11.75
CA THR A 256 -12.65 -19.64 -12.59
C THR A 256 -13.15 -18.26 -12.20
N PHE A 257 -13.23 -17.36 -13.18
CA PHE A 257 -13.90 -16.07 -13.08
C PHE A 257 -15.29 -16.22 -13.69
N SER A 258 -16.34 -15.91 -12.94
CA SER A 258 -17.72 -15.94 -13.46
C SER A 258 -18.03 -14.79 -14.42
N SER A 259 -17.24 -13.72 -14.34
CA SER A 259 -17.35 -12.47 -15.10
C SER A 259 -16.03 -11.71 -15.04
N LYS A 260 -15.85 -10.70 -15.91
CA LYS A 260 -14.72 -9.77 -15.86
C LYS A 260 -14.71 -9.05 -14.50
N PRO A 261 -13.57 -9.01 -13.78
CA PRO A 261 -13.44 -8.21 -12.57
C PRO A 261 -13.78 -6.74 -12.85
N PRO A 262 -14.53 -6.06 -11.95
CA PRO A 262 -14.88 -4.66 -12.15
C PRO A 262 -13.65 -3.78 -12.06
N LEU A 263 -13.47 -2.90 -13.06
CA LEU A 263 -12.35 -1.98 -13.15
C LEU A 263 -12.81 -0.53 -13.23
N ALA A 264 -12.05 0.37 -12.60
CA ALA A 264 -12.11 1.78 -12.95
C ALA A 264 -11.64 1.98 -14.40
N THR A 265 -11.99 3.09 -15.05
CA THR A 265 -11.66 3.37 -16.47
C THR A 265 -10.18 3.21 -16.81
N LYS A 266 -9.28 3.51 -15.87
CA LYS A 266 -7.81 3.34 -16.02
C LYS A 266 -7.25 2.26 -15.09
N GLY A 267 -8.13 1.45 -14.51
CA GLY A 267 -7.81 0.35 -13.62
C GLY A 267 -7.32 -0.88 -14.38
N PHE A 268 -6.97 -1.90 -13.62
CA PHE A 268 -6.53 -3.20 -14.13
C PHE A 268 -6.66 -4.24 -13.04
N TRP A 269 -6.63 -5.52 -13.41
CA TRP A 269 -6.55 -6.60 -12.45
C TRP A 269 -5.41 -7.55 -12.81
N SER A 270 -4.89 -8.21 -11.78
CA SER A 270 -3.89 -9.25 -11.97
C SER A 270 -4.04 -10.30 -10.87
N LEU A 271 -3.89 -11.55 -11.24
CA LEU A 271 -3.65 -12.68 -10.36
C LEU A 271 -2.15 -12.96 -10.31
N THR A 272 -1.59 -13.14 -9.13
CA THR A 272 -0.15 -13.40 -8.91
C THR A 272 0.01 -14.49 -7.87
N ALA A 273 0.84 -15.48 -8.17
CA ALA A 273 1.18 -16.55 -7.23
C ALA A 273 2.53 -16.27 -6.56
N TYR A 274 2.61 -16.56 -5.27
CA TYR A 274 3.81 -16.40 -4.46
C TYR A 274 4.15 -17.71 -3.76
N ASN A 275 5.45 -17.97 -3.56
CA ASN A 275 5.89 -19.09 -2.73
C ASN A 275 5.62 -18.83 -1.24
N SER A 276 5.95 -19.81 -0.38
CA SER A 276 5.72 -19.72 1.06
C SER A 276 6.51 -18.59 1.73
N GLN A 277 7.62 -18.16 1.13
CA GLN A 277 8.45 -17.02 1.54
C GLN A 277 7.97 -15.68 0.97
N LYS A 278 6.83 -15.65 0.26
CA LYS A 278 6.23 -14.46 -0.37
C LYS A 278 7.04 -13.86 -1.52
N PHE A 279 7.90 -14.65 -2.17
CA PHE A 279 8.55 -14.28 -3.43
C PHE A 279 7.77 -14.80 -4.63
N LEU A 280 8.00 -14.18 -5.80
CA LEU A 280 7.50 -14.68 -7.08
C LEU A 280 8.06 -16.09 -7.33
N ILE A 281 7.22 -16.97 -7.87
CA ILE A 281 7.60 -18.35 -8.19
C ILE A 281 8.39 -18.34 -9.51
N ASN A 282 9.69 -18.60 -9.44
CA ASN A 282 10.56 -18.69 -10.62
C ASN A 282 10.03 -19.74 -11.60
N ASN A 283 9.97 -19.39 -12.88
CA ASN A 283 9.47 -20.29 -13.93
C ASN A 283 10.09 -19.92 -15.31
N PRO A 284 10.25 -20.90 -16.22
CA PRO A 284 10.88 -20.69 -17.52
C PRO A 284 10.09 -19.78 -18.47
N LEU A 285 8.79 -19.56 -18.23
CA LEU A 285 8.00 -18.61 -19.03
C LEU A 285 8.35 -17.15 -18.72
N GLY A 286 9.06 -16.89 -17.61
CA GLY A 286 9.31 -15.54 -17.12
C GLY A 286 8.02 -14.77 -16.81
N ARG A 287 6.91 -15.49 -16.57
CA ARG A 287 5.60 -14.91 -16.33
C ARG A 287 5.21 -15.08 -14.88
N TYR A 288 4.92 -13.97 -14.22
CA TYR A 288 4.65 -13.96 -12.77
C TYR A 288 3.25 -13.48 -12.42
N SER A 289 2.51 -12.96 -13.39
CA SER A 289 1.12 -12.53 -13.22
C SER A 289 0.30 -12.75 -14.49
N VAL A 290 -0.99 -12.99 -14.31
CA VAL A 290 -2.01 -13.07 -15.37
C VAL A 290 -3.08 -12.02 -15.08
N GLY A 291 -3.62 -11.34 -16.09
CA GLY A 291 -4.56 -10.22 -15.86
C GLY A 291 -5.39 -9.84 -17.08
N ASP A 292 -6.02 -8.66 -17.04
CA ASP A 292 -6.80 -8.06 -18.14
C ASP A 292 -6.02 -7.79 -19.43
N ARG A 293 -4.72 -8.11 -19.43
CA ARG A 293 -3.77 -7.88 -20.54
C ARG A 293 -3.06 -9.14 -20.99
N THR A 294 -3.33 -10.25 -20.33
CA THR A 294 -2.89 -11.56 -20.81
C THR A 294 -3.83 -11.98 -21.95
N GLU A 295 -3.34 -12.79 -22.89
CA GLU A 295 -4.11 -13.37 -23.98
C GLU A 295 -5.07 -14.46 -23.46
N LEU A 296 -5.99 -14.04 -22.59
CA LEU A 296 -7.04 -14.87 -22.02
C LEU A 296 -8.17 -15.05 -23.02
N THR A 297 -8.75 -16.25 -23.01
CA THR A 297 -9.82 -16.67 -23.91
C THR A 297 -10.98 -17.24 -23.11
N TYR A 298 -12.18 -17.10 -23.66
CA TYR A 298 -13.34 -17.90 -23.28
C TYR A 298 -13.14 -19.36 -23.70
N PRO A 299 -13.98 -20.31 -23.22
CA PRO A 299 -13.86 -21.73 -23.58
C PRO A 299 -13.95 -22.01 -25.09
N ASP A 300 -14.60 -21.14 -25.86
CA ASP A 300 -14.69 -21.22 -27.32
C ASP A 300 -13.47 -20.66 -28.06
N GLY A 301 -12.47 -20.14 -27.34
CA GLY A 301 -11.24 -19.58 -27.91
C GLY A 301 -11.33 -18.08 -28.25
N ILE A 302 -12.47 -17.43 -28.04
CA ILE A 302 -12.61 -15.99 -28.30
C ILE A 302 -11.88 -15.20 -27.19
N PRO A 303 -11.10 -14.15 -27.52
CA PRO A 303 -10.41 -13.33 -26.51
C PRO A 303 -11.37 -12.69 -25.49
N VAL A 304 -10.98 -12.68 -24.21
CA VAL A 304 -11.75 -12.03 -23.12
C VAL A 304 -11.65 -10.50 -23.19
N TYR A 305 -10.50 -9.99 -23.63
CA TYR A 305 -10.20 -8.56 -23.70
C TYR A 305 -9.68 -8.16 -25.10
N GLY A 306 -9.76 -6.87 -25.41
CA GLY A 306 -9.27 -6.30 -26.66
C GLY A 306 -10.30 -6.32 -27.79
N ASN A 307 -9.90 -5.77 -28.95
CA ASN A 307 -10.80 -5.50 -30.09
C ASN A 307 -11.38 -6.75 -30.76
N GLN A 308 -10.78 -7.92 -30.51
CA GLN A 308 -11.23 -9.21 -31.04
C GLN A 308 -12.22 -9.90 -30.11
N SER A 309 -12.48 -9.35 -28.92
CA SER A 309 -13.52 -9.85 -28.04
C SER A 309 -14.89 -9.51 -28.62
N SER A 310 -15.70 -10.54 -28.88
CA SER A 310 -17.08 -10.40 -29.35
C SER A 310 -18.12 -10.76 -28.30
N HIS A 311 -17.68 -11.18 -27.10
CA HIS A 311 -18.55 -11.45 -25.96
C HIS A 311 -18.68 -10.20 -25.09
N ASP A 312 -19.90 -9.88 -24.65
CA ASP A 312 -20.14 -8.78 -23.72
C ASP A 312 -19.44 -9.05 -22.37
N ASP A 313 -19.75 -10.19 -21.73
CA ASP A 313 -19.07 -10.74 -20.55
C ASP A 313 -19.41 -12.23 -20.39
N GLY A 314 -18.64 -12.96 -19.59
CA GLY A 314 -18.88 -14.38 -19.34
C GLY A 314 -17.82 -15.04 -18.48
N SER A 315 -17.98 -16.35 -18.29
CA SER A 315 -17.05 -17.15 -17.49
C SER A 315 -15.77 -17.47 -18.26
N PHE A 316 -14.61 -17.27 -17.64
CA PHE A 316 -13.29 -17.63 -18.18
C PHE A 316 -12.39 -18.18 -17.07
N GLN A 317 -11.29 -18.83 -17.45
CA GLN A 317 -10.45 -19.58 -16.51
C GLN A 317 -8.98 -19.22 -16.63
N VAL A 318 -8.25 -19.35 -15.52
CA VAL A 318 -6.78 -19.29 -15.47
C VAL A 318 -6.27 -20.62 -14.94
N LEU A 319 -5.36 -21.24 -15.71
CA LEU A 319 -4.67 -22.47 -15.35
C LEU A 319 -3.35 -22.15 -14.65
N ILE A 320 -3.11 -22.80 -13.51
CA ILE A 320 -1.86 -22.74 -12.76
C ILE A 320 -1.35 -24.17 -12.62
N GLN A 321 -0.24 -24.50 -13.28
CA GLN A 321 0.34 -25.83 -13.31
C GLN A 321 1.88 -25.76 -13.32
N PRO A 322 2.59 -26.88 -13.07
CA PRO A 322 4.04 -26.96 -13.29
C PRO A 322 4.42 -26.56 -14.73
N ALA A 323 5.53 -25.85 -14.87
CA ALA A 323 5.92 -25.24 -16.15
C ALA A 323 6.44 -26.27 -17.18
N ASP A 324 6.81 -27.46 -16.73
CA ASP A 324 7.22 -28.62 -17.51
C ASP A 324 6.03 -29.50 -17.94
N THR A 325 4.81 -29.19 -17.49
CA THR A 325 3.58 -29.88 -17.88
C THR A 325 2.93 -29.16 -19.06
N GLN A 326 2.61 -29.90 -20.12
CA GLN A 326 1.86 -29.37 -21.26
C GLN A 326 0.41 -29.07 -20.84
N PRO A 327 -0.13 -27.87 -21.14
CA PRO A 327 -1.55 -27.58 -20.89
C PRO A 327 -2.47 -28.60 -21.60
N PRO A 328 -3.71 -28.80 -21.11
CA PRO A 328 -4.71 -29.60 -21.81
C PRO A 328 -4.84 -29.19 -23.28
N ALA A 329 -5.06 -30.16 -24.18
CA ALA A 329 -5.08 -29.89 -25.63
C ALA A 329 -6.16 -28.88 -26.06
N ASN A 330 -7.23 -28.72 -25.27
CA ASN A 330 -8.29 -27.74 -25.47
C ASN A 330 -8.06 -26.39 -24.76
N TRP A 331 -6.92 -26.21 -24.08
CA TRP A 331 -6.59 -24.96 -23.41
C TRP A 331 -6.15 -23.91 -24.42
N THR A 332 -6.91 -22.83 -24.54
CA THR A 332 -6.71 -21.81 -25.58
C THR A 332 -6.03 -20.54 -25.06
N SER A 333 -6.04 -20.29 -23.76
CA SER A 333 -5.41 -19.11 -23.16
C SER A 333 -3.88 -19.27 -23.14
N LYS A 334 -3.17 -18.22 -23.55
CA LYS A 334 -1.71 -18.23 -23.69
C LYS A 334 -1.00 -17.44 -22.61
#